data_AF-A0A841KZ09-F1
#
_entry.id   AF-A0A841KZ09-F1
#
_cell.length_a   1.000
_cell.length_b   1.000
_cell.length_c   1.000
_cell.angle_alpha   90.00
_cell.angle_beta   90.00
_cell.angle_gamma   90.00
#
_symmetry.space_group_name_H-M   'P 1'
#
loop_
_entity.id
_entity.type
_entity.pdbx_description
1 polymer ?
#
loop_
_entity_poly.entity_id
_entity_poly.type
_entity_poly.pdbx_seq_one_letter_code
_entity_poly.pdbx_strand_id
1 'polypeptide(L)'
;MKKSIWIVILMLVLTGCQIEMVISNADPVEPPPVVQVEPLTNPENQGENDISDPNDVEEDINDIDLQQDENITDQAETQNKIEESQLLPQGTIEQQANAASLYATVRTFETQLPASIRMDLAYDRYPMAYNYFLVWGASINIREHPNTSGKVLRKAVTYEKLNLTEAVKGEYLKKYQSDLWYKVYWKDGEEIKQGYVFGALGEPREFQFEKMEQEVNLLKQEVENHTTAFISNYKNRNGTAPAYQGKEEDAYGTLRYQSAPAYVTPSTSGEFRYISDGAIVTVLEEDQRFYKITTLNFEGAYYVPKKYVSFKNSLEQLKQVIVVDRKNQNQGVFEFKDGQWTLVSYTLATTGAKEKYKFETPLGYYMAIEKKTKFLYLDDVTREIAGYAPYAVRFTGGAYIHGIPVDYGKKDGKLVDPGHKEYLFTLGTVPRSHKCVRNYTSHAEFLYNWVKIGSSAVIVIE
;
A
#
# COMPACT_ATOMS: atom_id res chain seq x y z
N MET A 1 -4.81 10.19 85.58
CA MET A 1 -3.98 9.16 84.92
C MET A 1 -3.54 9.68 83.56
N LYS A 2 -2.22 9.88 83.39
CA LYS A 2 -1.56 10.33 82.16
C LYS A 2 -1.21 9.11 81.29
N LYS A 3 -1.36 9.18 79.97
CA LYS A 3 -0.47 8.48 79.02
C LYS A 3 -0.31 9.31 77.73
N SER A 4 0.96 9.63 77.46
CA SER A 4 1.48 10.30 76.28
C SER A 4 1.63 9.31 75.11
N ILE A 5 1.46 9.81 73.88
CA ILE A 5 1.77 9.09 72.64
C ILE A 5 3.13 9.57 72.15
N TRP A 6 4.06 8.63 71.93
CA TRP A 6 5.36 8.86 71.32
C TRP A 6 5.32 8.50 69.83
N ILE A 7 5.82 9.40 69.00
CA ILE A 7 6.03 9.22 67.55
C ILE A 7 7.42 8.63 67.36
N VAL A 8 7.52 7.51 66.64
CA VAL A 8 8.78 6.88 66.24
C VAL A 8 9.06 7.25 64.78
N ILE A 9 10.18 7.92 64.57
CA ILE A 9 10.76 8.25 63.26
C ILE A 9 11.65 7.08 62.84
N LEU A 10 11.37 6.46 61.69
CA LEU A 10 12.19 5.40 61.11
C LEU A 10 13.09 6.01 60.01
N MET A 11 14.39 6.10 60.27
CA MET A 11 15.42 6.44 59.28
C MET A 11 15.70 5.23 58.38
N LEU A 12 15.55 5.42 57.06
CA LEU A 12 15.97 4.46 56.04
C LEU A 12 17.31 4.90 55.45
N VAL A 13 18.32 4.04 55.63
CA VAL A 13 19.69 4.20 55.12
C VAL A 13 19.71 3.74 53.66
N LEU A 14 20.03 4.64 52.74
CA LEU A 14 20.27 4.32 51.33
C LEU A 14 21.77 4.04 51.12
N THR A 15 22.10 2.79 50.83
CA THR A 15 23.43 2.38 50.35
C THR A 15 23.50 2.58 48.84
N GLY A 16 24.46 3.40 48.40
CA GLY A 16 24.73 3.66 46.98
C GLY A 16 25.57 2.56 46.33
N CYS A 17 25.14 2.11 45.14
CA CYS A 17 25.98 1.45 44.15
C CYS A 17 26.26 2.45 43.03
N GLN A 18 27.54 2.76 42.79
CA GLN A 18 28.00 3.47 41.59
C GLN A 18 27.97 2.49 40.40
N ILE A 19 27.32 2.88 39.32
CA ILE A 19 27.45 2.25 38.01
C ILE A 19 28.23 3.24 37.13
N GLU A 20 29.44 2.86 36.73
CA GLU A 20 30.21 3.58 35.71
C GLU A 20 29.51 3.44 34.35
N MET A 21 29.16 4.57 33.73
CA MET A 21 28.74 4.62 32.33
C MET A 21 29.99 4.62 31.44
N VAL A 22 30.21 3.52 30.74
CA VAL A 22 31.16 3.47 29.61
C VAL A 22 30.47 4.07 28.39
N ILE A 23 30.89 5.28 27.99
CA ILE A 23 30.50 5.90 26.73
C ILE A 23 31.36 5.27 25.64
N SER A 24 30.74 4.41 24.82
CA SER A 24 31.32 3.90 23.58
C SER A 24 31.20 4.98 22.50
N ASN A 25 32.34 5.50 22.06
CA ASN A 25 32.42 6.33 20.85
C ASN A 25 32.25 5.40 19.64
N ALA A 26 31.15 5.55 18.90
CA ALA A 26 30.97 4.88 17.62
C ALA A 26 31.82 5.59 16.56
N ASP A 27 32.76 4.85 15.96
CA ASP A 27 33.55 5.32 14.82
C ASP A 27 32.68 5.53 13.57
N PRO A 28 33.11 6.37 12.61
CA PRO A 28 32.37 6.64 11.38
C PRO A 28 32.25 5.37 10.52
N VAL A 29 31.03 5.01 10.13
CA VAL A 29 30.75 3.89 9.25
C VAL A 29 31.24 4.22 7.83
N GLU A 30 32.15 3.40 7.30
CA GLU A 30 32.61 3.49 5.90
C GLU A 30 31.46 3.28 4.91
N PRO A 31 31.50 3.91 3.71
CA PRO A 31 30.49 3.68 2.68
C PRO A 31 30.50 2.21 2.21
N PRO A 32 29.34 1.65 1.81
CA PRO A 32 29.21 0.24 1.49
C PRO A 32 30.05 -0.15 0.25
N PRO A 33 30.52 -1.41 0.18
CA PRO A 33 31.31 -1.91 -0.94
C PRO A 33 30.52 -1.95 -2.24
N VAL A 34 31.25 -1.80 -3.36
CA VAL A 34 30.71 -1.84 -4.73
C VAL A 34 30.13 -3.22 -5.05
N VAL A 35 28.87 -3.24 -5.49
CA VAL A 35 28.10 -4.44 -5.88
C VAL A 35 28.78 -5.16 -7.05
N GLN A 36 29.13 -6.44 -6.87
CA GLN A 36 29.53 -7.31 -7.98
C GLN A 36 28.29 -7.93 -8.61
N VAL A 37 27.97 -7.52 -9.84
CA VAL A 37 26.87 -8.08 -10.63
C VAL A 37 27.39 -9.34 -11.36
N GLU A 38 26.90 -10.52 -11.00
CA GLU A 38 27.11 -11.70 -11.83
C GLU A 38 26.14 -11.69 -13.04
N PRO A 39 26.61 -11.96 -14.26
CA PRO A 39 25.75 -11.98 -15.44
C PRO A 39 24.80 -13.20 -15.40
N LEU A 40 23.49 -12.93 -15.42
CA LEU A 40 22.44 -13.93 -15.57
C LEU A 40 22.45 -14.45 -17.01
N THR A 41 22.67 -15.75 -17.20
CA THR A 41 22.50 -16.40 -18.51
C THR A 41 21.09 -17.00 -18.59
N ASN A 42 20.18 -16.38 -19.35
CA ASN A 42 18.95 -17.03 -19.79
C ASN A 42 18.65 -16.73 -21.29
N PRO A 43 18.53 -17.74 -22.18
CA PRO A 43 18.38 -17.51 -23.63
C PRO A 43 16.99 -17.07 -24.11
N GLU A 44 15.95 -17.01 -23.26
CA GLU A 44 14.56 -16.93 -23.75
C GLU A 44 13.78 -15.64 -23.47
N ASN A 45 14.41 -14.56 -23.01
CA ASN A 45 13.75 -13.25 -22.92
C ASN A 45 14.71 -12.10 -23.28
N GLN A 46 15.01 -11.94 -24.56
CA GLN A 46 15.61 -10.71 -25.07
C GLN A 46 14.49 -9.68 -25.29
N GLY A 47 14.13 -8.97 -24.22
CA GLY A 47 13.22 -7.84 -24.23
C GLY A 47 13.64 -6.83 -23.16
N GLU A 48 14.22 -5.72 -23.63
CA GLU A 48 14.60 -4.47 -22.94
C GLU A 48 14.39 -4.42 -21.40
N ASN A 49 15.46 -4.75 -20.68
CA ASN A 49 16.05 -3.98 -19.57
C ASN A 49 17.19 -4.83 -19.02
N ASP A 50 18.29 -4.78 -19.77
CA ASP A 50 19.54 -5.46 -19.45
C ASP A 50 20.18 -4.81 -18.21
N ILE A 51 20.87 -5.63 -17.42
CA ILE A 51 21.50 -5.31 -16.13
C ILE A 51 22.67 -4.32 -16.32
N SER A 52 22.38 -3.10 -16.76
CA SER A 52 23.38 -2.19 -17.30
C SER A 52 23.81 -1.08 -16.34
N ASP A 53 23.10 -0.88 -15.23
CA ASP A 53 23.52 0.06 -14.17
C ASP A 53 23.32 -0.54 -12.77
N PRO A 54 24.40 -0.84 -12.01
CA PRO A 54 24.29 -1.29 -10.62
C PRO A 54 23.64 -0.26 -9.69
N ASN A 55 23.48 1.01 -10.11
CA ASN A 55 22.70 2.01 -9.38
C ASN A 55 21.18 1.85 -9.55
N ASP A 56 20.73 0.89 -10.37
CA ASP A 56 19.31 0.67 -10.70
C ASP A 56 18.67 -0.50 -9.94
N VAL A 57 19.39 -1.09 -8.99
CA VAL A 57 18.88 -2.08 -8.04
C VAL A 57 18.21 -1.36 -6.86
N GLU A 58 17.06 -1.84 -6.43
CA GLU A 58 16.34 -1.32 -5.26
C GLU A 58 16.74 -2.03 -3.97
N GLU A 59 16.43 -1.40 -2.84
CA GLU A 59 16.44 -2.08 -1.53
C GLU A 59 15.39 -3.19 -1.51
N ASP A 60 15.44 -4.09 -0.51
CA ASP A 60 14.42 -5.13 -0.34
C ASP A 60 13.02 -4.51 -0.35
N ILE A 61 12.11 -5.11 -1.10
CA ILE A 61 10.74 -4.63 -1.31
C ILE A 61 9.71 -5.40 -0.49
N ASN A 62 10.13 -6.39 0.29
CA ASN A 62 9.25 -7.24 1.09
C ASN A 62 9.29 -6.84 2.56
N ASP A 63 8.13 -6.62 3.18
CA ASP A 63 8.09 -6.49 4.64
C ASP A 63 8.12 -7.86 5.31
N ILE A 64 7.34 -8.79 4.79
CA ILE A 64 7.35 -10.15 5.29
C ILE A 64 7.96 -11.05 4.24
N ASP A 65 8.79 -11.99 4.70
CA ASP A 65 9.43 -13.01 3.88
C ASP A 65 8.41 -13.61 2.89
N LEU A 66 8.75 -13.58 1.60
CA LEU A 66 7.91 -14.10 0.54
C LEU A 66 7.59 -15.58 0.76
N GLN A 67 8.53 -16.35 1.33
CA GLN A 67 8.29 -17.75 1.65
C GLN A 67 7.14 -17.93 2.63
N GLN A 68 6.92 -16.98 3.54
CA GLN A 68 5.76 -17.00 4.44
C GLN A 68 4.45 -16.72 3.69
N ASP A 69 4.45 -15.74 2.78
CA ASP A 69 3.28 -15.45 1.94
C ASP A 69 2.91 -16.65 1.05
N GLU A 70 3.92 -17.34 0.53
CA GLU A 70 3.76 -18.57 -0.28
C GLU A 70 3.18 -19.72 0.54
N ASN A 71 3.72 -19.96 1.74
CA ASN A 71 3.19 -21.00 2.64
C ASN A 71 1.72 -20.76 3.00
N ILE A 72 1.33 -19.49 3.20
CA ILE A 72 -0.06 -19.11 3.45
C ILE A 72 -0.93 -19.36 2.20
N THR A 73 -0.40 -19.06 1.02
CA THR A 73 -1.07 -19.27 -0.27
C THR A 73 -1.32 -20.74 -0.53
N ASP A 74 -0.30 -21.60 -0.39
CA ASP A 74 -0.41 -23.06 -0.55
C ASP A 74 -1.47 -23.67 0.40
N GLN A 75 -1.53 -23.17 1.64
CA GLN A 75 -2.54 -23.60 2.61
C GLN A 75 -3.96 -23.20 2.22
N ALA A 76 -4.14 -22.04 1.57
CA ALA A 76 -5.44 -21.59 1.10
C ALA A 76 -5.87 -22.36 -0.16
N GLU A 77 -4.95 -22.62 -1.09
CA GLU A 77 -5.17 -23.40 -2.31
C GLU A 77 -5.56 -24.84 -2.00
N THR A 78 -4.82 -25.52 -1.10
CA THR A 78 -5.14 -26.89 -0.67
C THR A 78 -6.52 -27.02 0.00
N GLN A 79 -7.05 -25.92 0.53
CA GLN A 79 -8.38 -25.85 1.12
C GLN A 79 -9.46 -25.32 0.17
N ASN A 80 -9.10 -24.96 -1.07
CA ASN A 80 -9.95 -24.31 -2.08
C ASN A 80 -10.63 -23.02 -1.56
N LYS A 81 -9.81 -22.11 -1.00
CA LYS A 81 -10.28 -20.87 -0.35
C LYS A 81 -9.78 -19.58 -1.01
N ILE A 82 -9.18 -19.68 -2.19
CA ILE A 82 -8.63 -18.55 -2.95
C ILE A 82 -9.73 -17.67 -3.56
N GLU A 83 -9.42 -16.40 -3.86
CA GLU A 83 -10.41 -15.45 -4.38
C GLU A 83 -11.06 -15.92 -5.68
N GLU A 84 -10.28 -16.51 -6.59
CA GLU A 84 -10.78 -17.00 -7.88
C GLU A 84 -11.90 -18.02 -7.74
N SER A 85 -11.90 -18.83 -6.67
CA SER A 85 -12.92 -19.85 -6.45
C SER A 85 -14.04 -19.42 -5.50
N GLN A 86 -13.86 -18.32 -4.74
CA GLN A 86 -14.77 -17.95 -3.64
C GLN A 86 -15.47 -16.60 -3.82
N LEU A 87 -14.80 -15.61 -4.42
CA LEU A 87 -15.37 -14.28 -4.60
C LEU A 87 -16.39 -14.26 -5.74
N LEU A 88 -17.38 -13.41 -5.59
CA LEU A 88 -18.50 -13.27 -6.52
C LEU A 88 -18.47 -11.88 -7.12
N PRO A 89 -18.74 -11.72 -8.43
CA PRO A 89 -18.90 -10.40 -9.03
C PRO A 89 -20.02 -9.59 -8.34
N GLN A 90 -19.89 -8.26 -8.32
CA GLN A 90 -20.86 -7.36 -7.69
C GLN A 90 -22.32 -7.64 -8.08
N GLY A 91 -22.61 -7.73 -9.39
CA GLY A 91 -23.99 -7.95 -9.87
C GLY A 91 -24.61 -9.27 -9.39
N THR A 92 -23.79 -10.28 -9.11
CA THR A 92 -24.24 -11.56 -8.53
C THR A 92 -24.67 -11.38 -7.07
N ILE A 93 -23.92 -10.60 -6.29
CA ILE A 93 -24.24 -10.32 -4.89
C ILE A 93 -25.49 -9.46 -4.75
N GLU A 94 -25.68 -8.46 -5.62
CA GLU A 94 -26.87 -7.60 -5.61
C GLU A 94 -28.15 -8.41 -5.81
N GLN A 95 -28.13 -9.42 -6.69
CA GLN A 95 -29.26 -10.33 -6.88
C GLN A 95 -29.58 -11.15 -5.62
N GLN A 96 -28.56 -11.56 -4.86
CA GLN A 96 -28.71 -12.32 -3.61
C GLN A 96 -29.13 -11.45 -2.42
N ALA A 97 -28.74 -10.17 -2.42
CA ALA A 97 -29.01 -9.21 -1.35
C ALA A 97 -30.46 -8.71 -1.33
N ASN A 98 -31.20 -8.83 -2.43
CA ASN A 98 -32.59 -8.37 -2.55
C ASN A 98 -33.62 -9.13 -1.67
N ALA A 99 -33.20 -10.17 -0.95
CA ALA A 99 -34.06 -10.88 -0.01
C ALA A 99 -34.10 -10.17 1.35
N ALA A 100 -35.31 -9.98 1.90
CA ALA A 100 -35.50 -9.34 3.21
C ALA A 100 -34.68 -10.03 4.31
N SER A 101 -33.98 -9.24 5.14
CA SER A 101 -33.18 -9.77 6.24
C SER A 101 -34.06 -10.43 7.30
N LEU A 102 -33.70 -11.64 7.71
CA LEU A 102 -34.39 -12.40 8.76
C LEU A 102 -34.10 -11.87 10.18
N TYR A 103 -33.07 -11.04 10.32
CA TYR A 103 -32.58 -10.52 11.60
C TYR A 103 -32.59 -8.99 11.59
N ALA A 104 -32.49 -8.38 12.77
CA ALA A 104 -32.43 -6.93 12.88
C ALA A 104 -31.12 -6.42 12.26
N THR A 105 -31.23 -5.78 11.09
CA THR A 105 -30.11 -5.17 10.38
C THR A 105 -29.54 -3.98 11.16
N VAL A 106 -28.23 -3.99 11.37
CA VAL A 106 -27.46 -2.88 11.95
C VAL A 106 -26.96 -1.95 10.85
N ARG A 107 -26.47 -2.52 9.73
CA ARG A 107 -25.97 -1.79 8.56
C ARG A 107 -26.13 -2.66 7.32
N THR A 108 -26.53 -2.05 6.21
CA THR A 108 -26.40 -2.64 4.86
C THR A 108 -25.17 -2.07 4.18
N PHE A 109 -24.44 -2.92 3.44
CA PHE A 109 -23.25 -2.55 2.68
C PHE A 109 -23.64 -2.37 1.20
N GLU A 110 -23.93 -1.12 0.83
CA GLU A 110 -24.45 -0.74 -0.49
C GLU A 110 -23.48 0.16 -1.25
N THR A 111 -22.19 -0.18 -1.23
CA THR A 111 -21.19 0.50 -2.07
C THR A 111 -21.65 0.46 -3.53
N GLN A 112 -21.65 1.61 -4.18
CA GLN A 112 -22.04 1.79 -5.58
C GLN A 112 -20.97 2.60 -6.30
N LEU A 113 -20.85 2.37 -7.61
CA LEU A 113 -20.05 3.25 -8.45
C LEU A 113 -20.82 4.57 -8.65
N PRO A 114 -20.19 5.74 -8.43
CA PRO A 114 -20.85 7.02 -8.67
C PRO A 114 -21.39 7.12 -10.10
N ALA A 115 -22.59 7.67 -10.28
CA ALA A 115 -23.26 7.75 -11.59
C ALA A 115 -22.48 8.57 -12.64
N SER A 116 -21.61 9.46 -12.17
CA SER A 116 -20.65 10.25 -12.93
C SER A 116 -19.46 9.44 -13.45
N ILE A 117 -19.23 8.22 -12.96
CA ILE A 117 -18.19 7.31 -13.45
C ILE A 117 -18.84 6.22 -14.31
N ARG A 118 -18.34 6.06 -15.53
CA ARG A 118 -18.72 4.94 -16.41
C ARG A 118 -17.96 3.69 -16.00
N MET A 119 -18.61 2.53 -15.94
CA MET A 119 -17.92 1.24 -15.84
C MET A 119 -17.68 0.67 -17.24
N ASP A 120 -16.43 0.37 -17.57
CA ASP A 120 -16.02 -0.26 -18.83
C ASP A 120 -14.66 -0.93 -18.58
N LEU A 121 -14.70 -2.15 -18.03
CA LEU A 121 -13.52 -2.83 -17.54
C LEU A 121 -12.65 -3.31 -18.71
N ALA A 122 -11.41 -2.83 -18.75
CA ALA A 122 -10.37 -3.33 -19.65
C ALA A 122 -9.58 -4.50 -19.03
N TYR A 123 -9.66 -4.64 -17.70
CA TYR A 123 -9.18 -5.81 -16.96
C TYR A 123 -10.32 -6.37 -16.10
N ASP A 124 -10.70 -7.61 -16.35
CA ASP A 124 -11.88 -8.28 -15.78
C ASP A 124 -11.56 -9.62 -15.09
N ARG A 125 -10.28 -9.89 -14.84
CA ARG A 125 -9.86 -11.06 -14.05
C ARG A 125 -10.13 -10.83 -12.56
N TYR A 126 -10.37 -11.92 -11.84
CA TYR A 126 -10.70 -11.91 -10.41
C TYR A 126 -11.91 -11.02 -10.05
N PRO A 127 -13.06 -11.18 -10.73
CA PRO A 127 -14.22 -10.34 -10.47
C PRO A 127 -14.70 -10.53 -9.03
N MET A 128 -14.93 -9.41 -8.34
CA MET A 128 -15.29 -9.41 -6.92
C MET A 128 -16.37 -8.38 -6.60
N ALA A 129 -17.04 -8.58 -5.46
CA ALA A 129 -18.00 -7.63 -4.94
C ALA A 129 -17.27 -6.42 -4.34
N TYR A 130 -17.97 -5.29 -4.29
CA TYR A 130 -17.41 -4.05 -3.75
C TYR A 130 -17.24 -4.07 -2.23
N ASN A 131 -17.90 -5.00 -1.56
CA ASN A 131 -17.85 -5.17 -0.11
C ASN A 131 -17.46 -6.61 0.23
N TYR A 132 -16.50 -6.75 1.12
CA TYR A 132 -16.03 -8.05 1.59
C TYR A 132 -15.67 -8.01 3.07
N PHE A 133 -15.77 -9.16 3.72
CA PHE A 133 -15.34 -9.37 5.08
C PHE A 133 -14.00 -10.08 5.06
N LEU A 134 -12.98 -9.42 5.59
CA LEU A 134 -11.64 -9.97 5.74
C LEU A 134 -11.54 -10.72 7.07
N VAL A 135 -11.18 -11.99 7.02
CA VAL A 135 -11.09 -12.84 8.21
C VAL A 135 -9.75 -12.66 8.92
N TRP A 136 -9.78 -12.44 10.24
CA TRP A 136 -8.59 -12.39 11.10
C TRP A 136 -8.37 -13.65 11.93
N GLY A 137 -9.46 -14.23 12.44
CA GLY A 137 -9.38 -15.36 13.34
C GLY A 137 -8.86 -16.64 12.68
N ALA A 138 -8.07 -17.42 13.42
CA ALA A 138 -7.68 -18.75 12.98
C ALA A 138 -8.90 -19.68 12.96
N SER A 139 -9.32 -20.10 11.76
CA SER A 139 -10.39 -21.10 11.55
C SER A 139 -11.74 -20.72 12.20
N ILE A 140 -12.43 -19.73 11.63
CA ILE A 140 -13.67 -19.19 12.21
C ILE A 140 -14.91 -19.88 11.63
N ASN A 141 -15.93 -20.09 12.46
CA ASN A 141 -17.16 -20.76 12.03
C ASN A 141 -18.06 -19.79 11.27
N ILE A 142 -18.43 -20.13 10.03
CA ILE A 142 -19.57 -19.56 9.34
C ILE A 142 -20.79 -20.40 9.70
N ARG A 143 -21.85 -19.75 10.19
CA ARG A 143 -23.03 -20.42 10.75
C ARG A 143 -24.29 -20.11 9.99
N GLU A 144 -25.26 -21.01 10.08
CA GLU A 144 -26.59 -20.83 9.46
C GLU A 144 -27.37 -19.66 10.07
N HIS A 145 -27.15 -19.41 11.35
CA HIS A 145 -27.78 -18.33 12.11
C HIS A 145 -26.70 -17.51 12.85
N PRO A 146 -26.94 -16.22 13.16
CA PRO A 146 -26.01 -15.35 13.87
C PRO A 146 -26.01 -15.68 15.38
N ASN A 147 -25.75 -16.94 15.73
CA ASN A 147 -25.62 -17.43 17.09
C ASN A 147 -24.72 -18.68 17.12
N THR A 148 -24.17 -19.00 18.28
CA THR A 148 -23.18 -20.06 18.47
C THR A 148 -23.78 -21.47 18.53
N SER A 149 -25.09 -21.58 18.74
CA SER A 149 -25.81 -22.87 18.70
C SER A 149 -26.21 -23.30 17.28
N GLY A 150 -26.24 -22.36 16.33
CA GLY A 150 -26.55 -22.60 14.93
C GLY A 150 -25.53 -23.53 14.27
N LYS A 151 -26.01 -24.33 13.31
CA LYS A 151 -25.20 -25.26 12.54
C LYS A 151 -24.02 -24.54 11.91
N VAL A 152 -22.82 -25.11 12.06
CA VAL A 152 -21.62 -24.65 11.33
C VAL A 152 -21.74 -25.13 9.89
N LEU A 153 -21.78 -24.19 8.95
CA LEU A 153 -21.86 -24.46 7.51
C LEU A 153 -20.48 -24.77 6.94
N ARG A 154 -19.48 -23.96 7.31
CA ARG A 154 -18.05 -24.17 7.00
C ARG A 154 -17.18 -23.41 7.98
N LYS A 155 -15.86 -23.64 7.89
CA LYS A 155 -14.85 -22.83 8.59
C LYS A 155 -14.09 -21.97 7.59
N ALA A 156 -14.04 -20.66 7.84
CA ALA A 156 -13.19 -19.74 7.10
C ALA A 156 -11.78 -19.69 7.70
N VAL A 157 -10.75 -19.45 6.89
CA VAL A 157 -9.35 -19.31 7.36
C VAL A 157 -8.96 -17.84 7.51
N THR A 158 -7.91 -17.58 8.29
CA THR A 158 -7.27 -16.27 8.35
C THR A 158 -6.95 -15.78 6.94
N TYR A 159 -7.25 -14.51 6.68
CA TYR A 159 -7.10 -13.80 5.41
C TYR A 159 -8.08 -14.16 4.28
N GLU A 160 -8.99 -15.10 4.52
CA GLU A 160 -10.09 -15.35 3.60
C GLU A 160 -10.97 -14.11 3.47
N LYS A 161 -11.35 -13.81 2.23
CA LYS A 161 -12.22 -12.68 1.88
C LYS A 161 -13.57 -13.26 1.49
N LEU A 162 -14.60 -12.85 2.21
CA LEU A 162 -15.97 -13.33 2.01
C LEU A 162 -16.83 -12.18 1.52
N ASN A 163 -17.67 -12.39 0.51
CA ASN A 163 -18.55 -11.33 0.02
C ASN A 163 -19.52 -10.89 1.13
N LEU A 164 -19.76 -9.58 1.26
CA LEU A 164 -20.46 -9.00 2.41
C LEU A 164 -21.66 -8.16 1.95
N THR A 165 -22.78 -8.27 2.68
CA THR A 165 -24.01 -7.52 2.37
C THR A 165 -24.59 -6.79 3.57
N GLU A 166 -24.55 -7.41 4.76
CA GLU A 166 -25.23 -6.87 5.93
C GLU A 166 -24.44 -7.14 7.22
N ALA A 167 -24.54 -6.20 8.16
CA ALA A 167 -24.30 -6.43 9.57
C ALA A 167 -25.65 -6.57 10.27
N VAL A 168 -25.79 -7.57 11.13
CA VAL A 168 -27.03 -7.90 11.86
C VAL A 168 -26.77 -8.06 13.35
N LYS A 169 -27.80 -7.88 14.16
CA LYS A 169 -27.80 -8.27 15.57
C LYS A 169 -28.02 -9.77 15.71
N GLY A 170 -27.14 -10.42 16.44
CA GLY A 170 -27.21 -11.84 16.76
C GLY A 170 -27.08 -12.14 18.25
N GLU A 171 -26.53 -13.30 18.58
CA GLU A 171 -26.19 -13.65 19.96
C GLU A 171 -25.07 -12.74 20.47
N TYR A 172 -25.28 -12.17 21.66
CA TYR A 172 -24.26 -11.42 22.39
C TYR A 172 -23.20 -12.35 22.99
N LEU A 173 -21.95 -12.19 22.57
CA LEU A 173 -20.84 -12.98 23.08
C LEU A 173 -20.04 -12.18 24.11
N LYS A 174 -20.22 -12.51 25.39
CA LYS A 174 -19.58 -11.83 26.53
C LYS A 174 -18.06 -11.69 26.40
N LYS A 175 -17.39 -12.68 25.80
CA LYS A 175 -15.93 -12.67 25.57
C LYS A 175 -15.49 -11.46 24.74
N TYR A 176 -16.31 -11.05 23.78
CA TYR A 176 -15.99 -9.99 22.82
C TYR A 176 -16.80 -8.71 23.05
N GLN A 177 -17.72 -8.73 24.02
CA GLN A 177 -18.61 -7.62 24.36
C GLN A 177 -19.39 -7.09 23.15
N SER A 178 -19.85 -8.00 22.28
CA SER A 178 -20.51 -7.65 21.02
C SER A 178 -21.56 -8.70 20.65
N ASP A 179 -22.65 -8.23 20.05
CA ASP A 179 -23.72 -9.01 19.40
C ASP A 179 -23.71 -8.79 17.87
N LEU A 180 -22.62 -8.26 17.31
CA LEU A 180 -22.50 -7.95 15.90
C LEU A 180 -22.09 -9.19 15.10
N TRP A 181 -22.89 -9.52 14.09
CA TRP A 181 -22.62 -10.58 13.13
C TRP A 181 -22.72 -10.04 11.71
N TYR A 182 -22.00 -10.64 10.78
CA TYR A 182 -22.02 -10.26 9.36
C TYR A 182 -22.59 -11.37 8.51
N LYS A 183 -23.48 -11.01 7.60
CA LYS A 183 -24.04 -11.90 6.58
C LYS A 183 -23.08 -11.97 5.40
N VAL A 184 -22.51 -13.15 5.20
CA VAL A 184 -21.44 -13.40 4.24
C VAL A 184 -21.85 -14.44 3.20
N TYR A 185 -21.28 -14.32 1.99
CA TYR A 185 -21.53 -15.21 0.86
C TYR A 185 -20.22 -15.73 0.27
N TRP A 186 -20.26 -16.97 -0.20
CA TRP A 186 -19.13 -17.60 -0.89
C TRP A 186 -19.64 -18.57 -1.96
N LYS A 187 -18.79 -18.87 -2.94
CA LYS A 187 -19.01 -19.90 -3.94
C LYS A 187 -18.53 -21.27 -3.43
N ASP A 188 -19.36 -22.30 -3.56
CA ASP A 188 -19.03 -23.69 -3.23
C ASP A 188 -19.42 -24.59 -4.41
N GLY A 189 -18.45 -24.96 -5.23
CA GLY A 189 -18.73 -25.48 -6.57
C GLY A 189 -19.44 -24.42 -7.40
N GLU A 190 -20.57 -24.74 -8.02
CA GLU A 190 -21.41 -23.75 -8.73
C GLU A 190 -22.49 -23.11 -7.84
N GLU A 191 -22.62 -23.54 -6.59
CA GLU A 191 -23.64 -23.01 -5.67
C GLU A 191 -23.13 -21.77 -4.94
N ILE A 192 -24.00 -20.77 -4.80
CA ILE A 192 -23.77 -19.64 -3.91
C ILE A 192 -24.37 -20.00 -2.55
N LYS A 193 -23.52 -20.01 -1.53
CA LYS A 193 -23.93 -20.25 -0.14
C LYS A 193 -23.82 -18.97 0.67
N GLN A 194 -24.62 -18.90 1.73
CA GLN A 194 -24.64 -17.78 2.66
C GLN A 194 -24.63 -18.27 4.11
N GLY A 195 -24.20 -17.39 5.00
CA GLY A 195 -24.22 -17.64 6.44
C GLY A 195 -23.81 -16.40 7.22
N TYR A 196 -23.54 -16.61 8.51
CA TYR A 196 -23.22 -15.55 9.46
C TYR A 196 -21.88 -15.82 10.13
N VAL A 197 -21.07 -14.76 10.21
CA VAL A 197 -19.78 -14.77 10.88
C VAL A 197 -19.79 -13.76 12.02
N PHE A 198 -19.14 -14.10 13.14
CA PHE A 198 -19.10 -13.20 14.28
C PHE A 198 -18.14 -12.03 14.02
N GLY A 199 -18.60 -10.81 14.28
CA GLY A 199 -17.95 -9.60 13.79
C GLY A 199 -16.56 -9.33 14.38
N ALA A 200 -16.29 -9.75 15.62
CA ALA A 200 -14.98 -9.51 16.23
C ALA A 200 -13.84 -10.39 15.67
N LEU A 201 -14.12 -11.26 14.69
CA LEU A 201 -13.17 -12.20 14.12
C LEU A 201 -12.68 -11.83 12.72
N GLY A 202 -13.01 -10.62 12.27
CA GLY A 202 -12.65 -10.08 10.98
C GLY A 202 -13.09 -8.63 10.90
N GLU A 203 -13.07 -8.06 9.70
CA GLU A 203 -13.53 -6.70 9.50
C GLU A 203 -14.15 -6.52 8.10
N PRO A 204 -15.14 -5.63 7.97
CA PRO A 204 -15.66 -5.21 6.68
C PRO A 204 -14.64 -4.34 5.94
N ARG A 205 -14.56 -4.53 4.63
CA ARG A 205 -13.76 -3.77 3.66
C ARG A 205 -14.66 -3.33 2.51
N GLU A 206 -14.33 -2.19 1.92
CA GLU A 206 -15.07 -1.65 0.78
C GLU A 206 -14.14 -0.97 -0.23
N PHE A 207 -14.58 -0.87 -1.48
CA PHE A 207 -13.99 0.06 -2.44
C PHE A 207 -14.57 1.46 -2.22
N GLN A 208 -13.73 2.43 -1.86
CA GLN A 208 -14.17 3.79 -1.55
C GLN A 208 -14.41 4.63 -2.83
N PHE A 209 -15.26 4.17 -3.75
CA PHE A 209 -15.40 4.79 -5.08
C PHE A 209 -15.81 6.27 -5.05
N GLU A 210 -16.66 6.69 -4.11
CA GLU A 210 -17.01 8.11 -3.94
C GLU A 210 -15.77 8.94 -3.58
N LYS A 211 -14.93 8.43 -2.67
CA LYS A 211 -13.67 9.09 -2.33
C LYS A 211 -12.70 9.07 -3.50
N MET A 212 -12.54 7.93 -4.17
CA MET A 212 -11.68 7.82 -5.36
C MET A 212 -12.10 8.84 -6.42
N GLU A 213 -13.41 9.00 -6.67
CA GLU A 213 -13.94 10.01 -7.57
C GLU A 213 -13.55 11.43 -7.16
N GLN A 214 -13.75 11.78 -5.90
CA GLN A 214 -13.41 13.10 -5.37
C GLN A 214 -11.93 13.41 -5.62
N GLU A 215 -11.04 12.45 -5.35
CA GLU A 215 -9.61 12.64 -5.50
C GLU A 215 -9.16 12.73 -6.96
N VAL A 216 -9.71 11.91 -7.87
CA VAL A 216 -9.37 12.02 -9.30
C VAL A 216 -9.87 13.33 -9.90
N ASN A 217 -11.04 13.82 -9.47
CA ASN A 217 -11.58 15.11 -9.92
C ASN A 217 -10.78 16.29 -9.36
N LEU A 218 -10.37 16.20 -8.09
CA LEU A 218 -9.52 17.23 -7.48
C LEU A 218 -8.19 17.36 -8.22
N LEU A 219 -7.49 16.24 -8.48
CA LEU A 219 -6.25 16.27 -9.23
C LEU A 219 -6.46 16.75 -10.67
N LYS A 220 -7.56 16.35 -11.32
CA LYS A 220 -7.90 16.80 -12.66
C LYS A 220 -8.07 18.32 -12.72
N GLN A 221 -8.85 18.88 -11.79
CA GLN A 221 -9.06 20.32 -11.71
C GLN A 221 -7.74 21.05 -11.48
N GLU A 222 -6.86 20.50 -10.64
CA GLU A 222 -5.55 21.09 -10.39
C GLU A 222 -4.69 21.14 -11.66
N VAL A 223 -4.63 20.03 -12.41
CA VAL A 223 -3.88 19.91 -13.66
C VAL A 223 -4.45 20.80 -14.78
N GLU A 224 -5.77 20.94 -14.88
CA GLU A 224 -6.40 21.72 -15.96
C GLU A 224 -6.30 23.24 -15.76
N ASN A 225 -6.19 23.71 -14.52
CA ASN A 225 -6.19 25.14 -14.21
C ASN A 225 -4.79 25.71 -13.95
N HIS A 226 -3.77 24.87 -13.82
CA HIS A 226 -2.44 25.31 -13.43
C HIS A 226 -1.31 24.59 -14.17
N THR A 227 -0.13 25.23 -14.17
CA THR A 227 1.10 24.57 -14.61
C THR A 227 1.58 23.63 -13.52
N THR A 228 1.51 22.32 -13.78
CA THR A 228 1.99 21.30 -12.86
C THR A 228 3.41 20.84 -13.18
N ALA A 229 4.12 20.39 -12.16
CA ALA A 229 5.42 19.76 -12.21
C ALA A 229 5.47 18.65 -11.15
N PHE A 230 6.62 18.02 -10.97
CA PHE A 230 6.82 17.09 -9.85
C PHE A 230 8.21 17.22 -9.24
N ILE A 231 8.32 16.78 -8.00
CA ILE A 231 9.62 16.70 -7.32
C ILE A 231 10.42 15.54 -7.91
N SER A 232 11.61 15.83 -8.41
CA SER A 232 12.56 14.84 -8.88
C SER A 232 13.75 14.83 -7.94
N ASN A 233 13.86 13.80 -7.09
CA ASN A 233 15.06 13.55 -6.29
C ASN A 233 15.28 12.07 -5.95
N TYR A 234 14.75 11.15 -6.76
CA TYR A 234 15.01 9.70 -6.63
C TYR A 234 16.51 9.41 -6.43
N LYS A 235 16.82 8.62 -5.39
CA LYS A 235 18.20 8.29 -4.94
C LYS A 235 19.12 9.51 -4.78
N ASN A 236 18.58 10.68 -4.40
CA ASN A 236 19.30 11.96 -4.30
C ASN A 236 20.04 12.38 -5.58
N ARG A 237 19.57 11.96 -6.77
CA ARG A 237 20.22 12.29 -8.06
C ARG A 237 20.35 13.80 -8.31
N ASN A 238 19.47 14.62 -7.73
CA ASN A 238 19.53 16.09 -7.80
C ASN A 238 20.21 16.73 -6.56
N GLY A 239 20.90 15.91 -5.78
CA GLY A 239 21.69 16.25 -4.61
C GLY A 239 20.92 16.09 -3.30
N THR A 240 21.65 15.78 -2.23
CA THR A 240 21.06 15.63 -0.88
C THR A 240 20.44 16.95 -0.40
N ALA A 241 19.20 16.90 0.07
CA ALA A 241 18.56 18.03 0.75
C ALA A 241 19.35 18.44 2.01
N PRO A 242 19.22 19.65 2.58
CA PRO A 242 19.79 19.97 3.90
C PRO A 242 19.14 19.12 5.00
N ALA A 243 19.83 18.90 6.11
CA ALA A 243 19.26 18.22 7.28
C ALA A 243 18.25 19.13 7.99
N TYR A 244 17.08 18.60 8.36
CA TYR A 244 16.06 19.36 9.07
C TYR A 244 16.43 19.45 10.54
N GLN A 245 16.89 20.63 11.00
CA GLN A 245 17.35 20.84 12.38
C GLN A 245 18.38 19.79 12.84
N GLY A 246 19.27 19.37 11.92
CA GLY A 246 20.28 18.34 12.17
C GLY A 246 19.78 16.90 12.11
N LYS A 247 18.53 16.66 11.70
CA LYS A 247 17.91 15.34 11.57
C LYS A 247 17.67 14.93 10.11
N GLU A 248 17.52 13.62 9.91
CA GLU A 248 17.20 12.99 8.62
C GLU A 248 15.69 12.86 8.35
N GLU A 249 14.86 13.35 9.26
CA GLU A 249 13.41 13.34 9.19
C GLU A 249 12.89 14.71 9.62
N ASP A 250 11.89 15.24 8.92
CA ASP A 250 11.25 16.50 9.31
C ASP A 250 10.19 16.30 10.41
N ALA A 251 9.54 17.40 10.83
CA ALA A 251 8.50 17.37 11.85
C ALA A 251 7.22 16.59 11.43
N TYR A 252 7.12 16.18 10.16
CA TYR A 252 5.95 15.51 9.58
C TYR A 252 6.21 14.04 9.26
N GLY A 253 7.36 13.49 9.67
CA GLY A 253 7.71 12.10 9.39
C GLY A 253 8.26 11.85 8.00
N THR A 254 8.54 12.91 7.22
CA THR A 254 9.09 12.75 5.87
C THR A 254 10.61 12.65 5.95
N LEU A 255 11.18 11.64 5.31
CA LEU A 255 12.62 11.43 5.28
C LEU A 255 13.33 12.41 4.34
N ARG A 256 14.56 12.79 4.71
CA ARG A 256 15.49 13.58 3.90
C ARG A 256 15.91 12.84 2.63
N TYR A 257 16.13 11.54 2.74
CA TYR A 257 16.53 10.71 1.61
C TYR A 257 15.43 10.70 0.54
N GLN A 258 15.80 11.05 -0.69
CA GLN A 258 14.90 11.16 -1.84
C GLN A 258 13.82 12.24 -1.72
N SER A 259 14.07 13.28 -0.93
CA SER A 259 13.16 14.43 -0.80
C SER A 259 13.85 15.73 -1.20
N ALA A 260 13.04 16.77 -1.45
CA ALA A 260 13.50 18.13 -1.64
C ALA A 260 13.11 19.01 -0.43
N PRO A 261 13.87 20.06 -0.11
CA PRO A 261 13.45 21.05 0.87
C PRO A 261 12.42 22.01 0.24
N ALA A 262 11.28 22.19 0.91
CA ALA A 262 10.24 23.15 0.60
C ALA A 262 10.26 24.27 1.64
N TYR A 263 10.92 25.39 1.31
CA TYR A 263 11.17 26.50 2.23
C TYR A 263 9.96 27.43 2.34
N VAL A 264 9.75 28.02 3.53
CA VAL A 264 8.68 29.02 3.76
C VAL A 264 8.99 30.36 3.06
N THR A 265 10.27 30.66 2.85
CA THR A 265 10.76 31.86 2.16
C THR A 265 11.77 31.47 1.08
N PRO A 266 12.06 32.30 0.06
CA PRO A 266 13.02 31.99 -1.01
C PRO A 266 14.48 32.08 -0.52
N SER A 267 14.80 31.41 0.58
CA SER A 267 16.11 31.38 1.22
C SER A 267 16.45 29.98 1.73
N THR A 268 17.64 29.48 1.40
CA THR A 268 18.16 28.19 1.89
C THR A 268 18.54 28.19 3.37
N SER A 269 18.51 29.36 4.03
CA SER A 269 18.68 29.48 5.48
C SER A 269 17.35 29.50 6.24
N GLY A 270 16.21 29.47 5.53
CA GLY A 270 14.88 29.54 6.12
C GLY A 270 14.40 28.21 6.66
N GLU A 271 13.28 28.28 7.37
CA GLU A 271 12.50 27.09 7.75
C GLU A 271 11.96 26.38 6.50
N PHE A 272 11.93 25.04 6.54
CA PHE A 272 11.44 24.21 5.45
C PHE A 272 10.84 22.92 5.99
N ARG A 273 10.04 22.26 5.16
CA ARG A 273 9.67 20.85 5.32
C ARG A 273 10.16 20.04 4.13
N TYR A 274 10.19 18.72 4.23
CA TYR A 274 10.50 17.89 3.08
C TYR A 274 9.25 17.66 2.22
N ILE A 275 9.51 17.52 0.92
CA ILE A 275 8.54 17.03 -0.07
C ILE A 275 9.21 15.89 -0.85
N SER A 276 8.56 14.72 -0.87
CA SER A 276 9.13 13.50 -1.44
C SER A 276 9.21 13.55 -2.96
N ASP A 277 10.18 12.82 -3.53
CA ASP A 277 10.23 12.50 -4.95
C ASP A 277 8.87 12.01 -5.49
N GLY A 278 8.55 12.40 -6.71
CA GLY A 278 7.32 12.08 -7.42
C GLY A 278 6.10 12.92 -7.04
N ALA A 279 6.13 13.66 -5.93
CA ALA A 279 5.00 14.48 -5.50
C ALA A 279 4.64 15.51 -6.59
N ILE A 280 3.36 15.56 -6.96
CA ILE A 280 2.84 16.55 -7.91
C ILE A 280 2.78 17.91 -7.21
N VAL A 281 3.26 18.94 -7.90
CA VAL A 281 3.27 20.32 -7.43
C VAL A 281 2.70 21.25 -8.50
N THR A 282 2.03 22.30 -8.06
CA THR A 282 1.57 23.40 -8.89
C THR A 282 2.55 24.56 -8.77
N VAL A 283 3.05 25.04 -9.91
CA VAL A 283 4.04 26.12 -9.97
C VAL A 283 3.33 27.46 -10.07
N LEU A 284 3.50 28.30 -9.05
CA LEU A 284 2.86 29.60 -8.95
C LEU A 284 3.74 30.71 -9.53
N GLU A 285 5.02 30.71 -9.17
CA GLU A 285 5.99 31.74 -9.56
C GLU A 285 7.37 31.10 -9.76
N GLU A 286 8.19 31.77 -10.56
CA GLU A 286 9.58 31.40 -10.81
C GLU A 286 10.49 32.58 -10.43
N ASP A 287 11.50 32.32 -9.59
CA ASP A 287 12.60 33.25 -9.34
C ASP A 287 13.92 32.71 -9.93
N GLN A 288 15.08 33.32 -9.66
CA GLN A 288 16.35 32.82 -10.22
C GLN A 288 16.78 31.43 -9.69
N ARG A 289 16.43 31.08 -8.45
CA ARG A 289 16.93 29.89 -7.73
C ARG A 289 15.84 28.91 -7.31
N PHE A 290 14.60 29.36 -7.20
CA PHE A 290 13.46 28.60 -6.69
C PHE A 290 12.27 28.67 -7.64
N TYR A 291 11.42 27.65 -7.53
CA TYR A 291 10.02 27.76 -7.89
C TYR A 291 9.20 27.94 -6.62
N LYS A 292 8.24 28.86 -6.64
CA LYS A 292 7.19 28.92 -5.64
C LYS A 292 6.09 27.95 -6.04
N ILE A 293 5.77 27.01 -5.17
CA ILE A 293 4.87 25.91 -5.45
C ILE A 293 3.78 25.79 -4.40
N THR A 294 2.69 25.13 -4.77
CA THR A 294 1.71 24.50 -3.87
C THR A 294 1.62 23.01 -4.22
N THR A 295 0.98 22.21 -3.38
CA THR A 295 0.73 20.79 -3.64
C THR A 295 -0.58 20.38 -2.97
N LEU A 296 -1.25 19.38 -3.53
CA LEU A 296 -2.43 18.79 -2.89
C LEU A 296 -2.07 17.92 -1.67
N ASN A 297 -0.77 17.58 -1.48
CA ASN A 297 -0.32 16.72 -0.37
C ASN A 297 -0.34 17.42 1.00
N PHE A 298 -0.26 18.75 1.03
CA PHE A 298 -0.31 19.55 2.26
C PHE A 298 -0.55 21.02 1.93
N GLU A 299 -1.15 21.74 2.88
CA GLU A 299 -1.49 23.15 2.71
C GLU A 299 -0.26 24.07 2.70
N GLY A 300 -0.38 25.20 2.01
CA GLY A 300 0.59 26.29 1.99
C GLY A 300 1.39 26.42 0.69
N ALA A 301 2.02 27.57 0.52
CA ALA A 301 2.92 27.86 -0.59
C ALA A 301 4.37 27.84 -0.11
N TYR A 302 5.25 27.19 -0.87
CA TYR A 302 6.65 26.95 -0.51
C TYR A 302 7.59 27.24 -1.67
N TYR A 303 8.87 27.47 -1.36
CA TYR A 303 9.92 27.70 -2.34
C TYR A 303 10.81 26.45 -2.41
N VAL A 304 10.87 25.82 -3.58
CA VAL A 304 11.69 24.63 -3.82
C VAL A 304 12.83 24.99 -4.78
N PRO A 305 14.10 24.65 -4.47
CA PRO A 305 15.21 24.91 -5.38
C PRO A 305 14.96 24.25 -6.75
N LYS A 306 15.19 25.00 -7.84
CA LYS A 306 14.83 24.56 -9.21
C LYS A 306 15.33 23.18 -9.59
N LYS A 307 16.53 22.81 -9.12
CA LYS A 307 17.15 21.51 -9.40
C LYS A 307 16.31 20.30 -8.95
N TYR A 308 15.37 20.50 -8.02
CA TYR A 308 14.48 19.44 -7.53
C TYR A 308 13.12 19.40 -8.23
N VAL A 309 12.79 20.39 -9.08
CA VAL A 309 11.49 20.46 -9.75
C VAL A 309 11.68 20.08 -11.21
N SER A 310 10.96 19.05 -11.65
CA SER A 310 11.01 18.55 -13.02
C SER A 310 9.70 18.79 -13.74
N PHE A 311 9.79 19.37 -14.94
CA PHE A 311 8.71 19.47 -15.91
C PHE A 311 8.79 18.36 -16.98
N LYS A 312 9.79 17.47 -16.90
CA LYS A 312 9.95 16.39 -17.87
C LYS A 312 8.77 15.44 -17.78
N ASN A 313 7.94 15.38 -18.81
CA ASN A 313 6.69 14.62 -18.80
C ASN A 313 5.77 15.04 -17.62
N SER A 314 5.71 16.32 -17.29
CA SER A 314 4.66 16.83 -16.40
C SER A 314 3.28 16.66 -17.04
N LEU A 315 2.22 16.69 -16.22
CA LEU A 315 0.86 16.51 -16.71
C LEU A 315 0.40 17.78 -17.44
N GLU A 316 0.36 17.72 -18.77
CA GLU A 316 -0.38 18.70 -19.57
C GLU A 316 -1.88 18.42 -19.52
N GLN A 317 -2.25 17.14 -19.43
CA GLN A 317 -3.62 16.65 -19.25
C GLN A 317 -3.59 15.39 -18.40
N LEU A 318 -4.49 15.31 -17.43
CA LEU A 318 -4.70 14.08 -16.65
C LEU A 318 -5.68 13.16 -17.39
N LYS A 319 -5.19 11.99 -17.80
CA LYS A 319 -6.01 10.99 -18.52
C LYS A 319 -6.13 9.66 -17.80
N GLN A 320 -5.15 9.32 -16.98
CA GLN A 320 -5.02 8.00 -16.39
C GLN A 320 -4.68 8.14 -14.91
N VAL A 321 -5.45 7.51 -14.02
CA VAL A 321 -5.20 7.57 -12.58
C VAL A 321 -5.33 6.19 -11.97
N ILE A 322 -4.33 5.81 -11.17
CA ILE A 322 -4.42 4.66 -10.29
C ILE A 322 -4.65 5.20 -8.87
N VAL A 323 -5.74 4.81 -8.23
CA VAL A 323 -6.05 5.20 -6.85
C VAL A 323 -5.88 3.98 -5.94
N VAL A 324 -4.88 4.04 -5.07
CA VAL A 324 -4.54 2.99 -4.11
C VAL A 324 -5.18 3.31 -2.76
N ASP A 325 -6.04 2.43 -2.26
CA ASP A 325 -6.64 2.51 -0.94
C ASP A 325 -5.83 1.68 0.05
N ARG A 326 -5.02 2.36 0.85
CA ARG A 326 -4.16 1.75 1.86
C ARG A 326 -4.98 1.23 3.04
N LYS A 327 -6.11 1.84 3.37
CA LYS A 327 -6.95 1.36 4.45
C LYS A 327 -7.51 0.02 4.08
N ASN A 328 -8.19 -0.10 2.93
CA ASN A 328 -8.89 -1.32 2.52
C ASN A 328 -8.03 -2.34 1.75
N GLN A 329 -6.77 -1.99 1.43
CA GLN A 329 -5.85 -2.83 0.67
C GLN A 329 -6.45 -3.21 -0.70
N ASN A 330 -6.94 -2.21 -1.42
CA ASN A 330 -7.48 -2.35 -2.76
C ASN A 330 -7.15 -1.13 -3.61
N GLN A 331 -7.53 -1.13 -4.88
CA GLN A 331 -7.31 0.00 -5.77
C GLN A 331 -8.34 0.04 -6.89
N GLY A 332 -8.56 1.25 -7.41
CA GLY A 332 -9.35 1.52 -8.62
C GLY A 332 -8.50 2.22 -9.67
N VAL A 333 -8.75 1.92 -10.95
CA VAL A 333 -8.02 2.49 -12.09
C VAL A 333 -9.00 3.21 -13.00
N PHE A 334 -8.71 4.47 -13.28
CA PHE A 334 -9.62 5.39 -13.95
C PHE A 334 -9.00 5.96 -15.22
N GLU A 335 -9.76 5.94 -16.31
CA GLU A 335 -9.41 6.59 -17.57
C GLU A 335 -10.38 7.74 -17.86
N PHE A 336 -9.86 8.93 -18.11
CA PHE A 336 -10.66 10.06 -18.59
C PHE A 336 -10.75 10.01 -20.10
N LYS A 337 -11.94 9.68 -20.62
CA LYS A 337 -12.25 9.64 -22.05
C LYS A 337 -13.65 10.21 -22.28
N ASP A 338 -13.83 10.90 -23.41
CA ASP A 338 -15.12 11.48 -23.82
C ASP A 338 -15.75 12.44 -22.79
N GLY A 339 -14.92 13.14 -22.01
CA GLY A 339 -15.37 14.09 -21.00
C GLY A 339 -15.82 13.47 -19.67
N GLN A 340 -15.60 12.17 -19.47
CA GLN A 340 -16.04 11.45 -18.28
C GLN A 340 -14.96 10.49 -17.77
N TRP A 341 -14.90 10.28 -16.45
CA TRP A 341 -14.11 9.20 -15.87
C TRP A 341 -14.74 7.84 -16.15
N THR A 342 -13.90 6.88 -16.51
CA THR A 342 -14.27 5.49 -16.73
C THR A 342 -13.46 4.61 -15.78
N LEU A 343 -14.10 3.80 -14.95
CA LEU A 343 -13.45 2.75 -14.18
C LEU A 343 -13.07 1.61 -15.13
N VAL A 344 -11.77 1.40 -15.33
CA VAL A 344 -11.22 0.38 -16.26
C VAL A 344 -10.70 -0.86 -15.57
N SER A 345 -10.41 -0.78 -14.27
CA SER A 345 -10.19 -1.95 -13.41
C SER A 345 -10.38 -1.58 -11.94
N TYR A 346 -10.68 -2.58 -11.12
CA TYR A 346 -10.63 -2.50 -9.67
C TYR A 346 -10.22 -3.86 -9.12
N THR A 347 -9.35 -3.88 -8.11
CA THR A 347 -8.77 -5.13 -7.58
C THR A 347 -8.20 -4.92 -6.19
N LEU A 348 -7.85 -6.02 -5.52
CA LEU A 348 -7.02 -6.05 -4.32
C LEU A 348 -5.59 -5.56 -4.62
N ALA A 349 -4.97 -4.93 -3.62
CA ALA A 349 -3.58 -4.48 -3.66
C ALA A 349 -2.96 -4.54 -2.26
N THR A 350 -1.67 -4.82 -2.16
CA THR A 350 -0.97 -4.86 -0.86
C THR A 350 0.07 -3.76 -0.76
N THR A 351 -0.05 -2.90 0.24
CA THR A 351 0.80 -1.70 0.40
C THR A 351 1.96 -1.93 1.39
N GLY A 352 2.77 -0.89 1.54
CA GLY A 352 3.89 -0.82 2.46
C GLY A 352 3.48 -0.84 3.92
N ALA A 353 4.16 -1.63 4.74
CA ALA A 353 3.96 -1.70 6.19
C ALA A 353 4.84 -0.68 6.94
N LYS A 354 4.39 -0.28 8.14
CA LYS A 354 5.14 0.58 9.05
C LYS A 354 5.95 -0.27 10.02
N GLU A 355 7.23 -0.45 9.75
CA GLU A 355 8.13 -1.22 10.61
C GLU A 355 9.47 -0.50 10.79
N LYS A 356 10.32 -0.99 11.72
CA LYS A 356 11.56 -0.31 12.15
C LYS A 356 12.48 0.13 10.99
N TYR A 357 12.48 -0.61 9.88
CA TYR A 357 13.30 -0.34 8.70
C TYR A 357 12.49 -0.24 7.41
N LYS A 358 11.16 -0.11 7.53
CA LYS A 358 10.25 -0.16 6.39
C LYS A 358 9.22 0.94 6.44
N PHE A 359 8.93 1.45 5.25
CA PHE A 359 8.08 2.61 5.08
C PHE A 359 6.71 2.21 4.58
N GLU A 360 5.69 2.83 5.17
CA GLU A 360 4.36 2.79 4.59
C GLU A 360 4.39 3.38 3.18
N THR A 361 3.50 2.90 2.32
CA THR A 361 3.21 3.59 1.07
C THR A 361 2.69 5.00 1.41
N PRO A 362 3.36 6.08 0.97
CA PRO A 362 3.02 7.42 1.43
C PRO A 362 1.71 7.91 0.79
N LEU A 363 0.91 8.63 1.57
CA LEU A 363 -0.36 9.23 1.12
C LEU A 363 -0.12 10.44 0.24
N GLY A 364 -1.00 10.67 -0.73
CA GLY A 364 -0.99 11.87 -1.56
C GLY A 364 -1.06 11.60 -3.07
N TYR A 365 -0.67 12.61 -3.84
CA TYR A 365 -0.75 12.68 -5.29
C TYR A 365 0.65 12.68 -5.89
N TYR A 366 0.89 11.70 -6.75
CA TYR A 366 2.19 11.41 -7.33
C TYR A 366 2.10 11.23 -8.83
N MET A 367 3.16 11.58 -9.53
CA MET A 367 3.31 11.24 -10.94
C MET A 367 3.49 9.73 -11.11
N ALA A 368 2.98 9.16 -12.20
CA ALA A 368 3.59 7.94 -12.73
C ALA A 368 4.85 8.35 -13.52
N ILE A 369 6.03 7.96 -13.05
CA ILE A 369 7.31 8.54 -13.49
C ILE A 369 8.02 7.65 -14.51
N GLU A 370 8.02 6.34 -14.26
CA GLU A 370 8.83 5.38 -15.00
C GLU A 370 8.16 4.02 -15.00
N LYS A 371 8.43 3.22 -16.05
CA LYS A 371 7.96 1.85 -16.16
C LYS A 371 9.13 0.90 -16.37
N LYS A 372 9.12 -0.23 -15.68
CA LYS A 372 10.13 -1.30 -15.82
C LYS A 372 9.46 -2.65 -15.99
N THR A 373 9.88 -3.42 -16.99
CA THR A 373 9.43 -4.82 -17.18
C THR A 373 9.82 -5.69 -15.98
N LYS A 374 11.02 -5.48 -15.46
CA LYS A 374 11.53 -6.06 -14.21
C LYS A 374 12.42 -5.03 -13.52
N PHE A 375 12.35 -4.92 -12.20
CA PHE A 375 13.40 -4.25 -11.42
C PHE A 375 13.93 -5.19 -10.34
N LEU A 376 15.24 -5.16 -10.14
CA LEU A 376 15.94 -6.02 -9.19
C LEU A 376 15.89 -5.41 -7.79
N TYR A 377 15.83 -6.25 -6.77
CA TYR A 377 15.96 -5.83 -5.37
C TYR A 377 17.03 -6.63 -4.63
N LEU A 378 17.60 -6.02 -3.59
CA LEU A 378 18.61 -6.60 -2.73
C LEU A 378 18.01 -7.37 -1.56
N ASP A 379 18.76 -8.32 -1.02
CA ASP A 379 18.52 -8.90 0.29
C ASP A 379 19.00 -7.93 1.38
N ASP A 380 18.17 -7.71 2.40
CA ASP A 380 18.44 -6.74 3.47
C ASP A 380 19.74 -7.02 4.25
N VAL A 381 20.18 -8.28 4.33
CA VAL A 381 21.32 -8.71 5.15
C VAL A 381 22.61 -8.82 4.34
N THR A 382 22.57 -9.57 3.25
CA THR A 382 23.72 -9.88 2.40
C THR A 382 24.04 -8.76 1.41
N ARG A 383 23.04 -7.93 1.08
CA ARG A 383 23.13 -6.88 0.04
C ARG A 383 23.46 -7.45 -1.34
N GLU A 384 23.25 -8.76 -1.55
CA GLU A 384 23.26 -9.42 -2.86
C GLU A 384 21.89 -9.24 -3.54
N ILE A 385 21.82 -9.43 -4.87
CA ILE A 385 20.55 -9.44 -5.59
C ILE A 385 19.72 -10.63 -5.11
N ALA A 386 18.59 -10.35 -4.46
CA ALA A 386 17.67 -11.37 -3.95
C ALA A 386 16.69 -11.84 -5.02
N GLY A 387 16.23 -10.93 -5.88
CA GLY A 387 15.13 -11.22 -6.78
C GLY A 387 14.74 -10.04 -7.65
N TYR A 388 13.54 -10.10 -8.19
CA TYR A 388 12.95 -9.01 -8.98
C TYR A 388 11.44 -8.90 -8.79
N ALA A 389 10.91 -7.71 -9.06
CA ALA A 389 9.49 -7.48 -9.20
C ALA A 389 9.12 -7.21 -10.67
N PRO A 390 8.12 -7.92 -11.23
CA PRO A 390 7.70 -7.76 -12.62
C PRO A 390 6.72 -6.60 -12.79
N TYR A 391 6.73 -6.00 -13.99
CA TYR A 391 5.79 -4.98 -14.47
C TYR A 391 5.56 -3.82 -13.50
N ALA A 392 6.60 -3.03 -13.30
CA ALA A 392 6.62 -1.97 -12.31
C ALA A 392 6.32 -0.60 -12.91
N VAL A 393 5.54 0.21 -12.18
CA VAL A 393 5.30 1.64 -12.43
C VAL A 393 5.75 2.42 -11.20
N ARG A 394 6.81 3.24 -11.34
CA ARG A 394 7.38 4.03 -10.25
C ARG A 394 6.57 5.30 -10.03
N PHE A 395 6.33 5.66 -8.78
CA PHE A 395 5.60 6.90 -8.47
C PHE A 395 6.22 7.76 -7.35
N THR A 396 6.98 7.20 -6.40
CA THR A 396 7.61 8.03 -5.35
C THR A 396 8.83 7.37 -4.71
N GLY A 397 10.01 7.97 -4.90
CA GLY A 397 11.26 7.36 -4.46
C GLY A 397 11.38 5.92 -5.00
N GLY A 398 11.70 4.97 -4.12
CA GLY A 398 11.73 3.53 -4.42
C GLY A 398 10.36 2.81 -4.34
N ALA A 399 9.23 3.53 -4.35
CA ALA A 399 7.91 2.91 -4.35
C ALA A 399 7.41 2.69 -5.79
N TYR A 400 6.98 1.46 -6.05
CA TYR A 400 6.43 1.03 -7.32
C TYR A 400 5.08 0.36 -7.13
N ILE A 401 4.22 0.45 -8.13
CA ILE A 401 3.12 -0.50 -8.33
C ILE A 401 3.69 -1.64 -9.19
N HIS A 402 3.65 -2.88 -8.72
CA HIS A 402 4.25 -4.02 -9.41
C HIS A 402 3.53 -5.35 -9.13
N GLY A 403 3.87 -6.39 -9.89
CA GLY A 403 3.34 -7.76 -9.72
C GLY A 403 3.92 -8.46 -8.50
N ILE A 404 3.67 -9.76 -8.34
CA ILE A 404 4.23 -10.51 -7.21
C ILE A 404 5.76 -10.62 -7.35
N PRO A 405 6.55 -10.18 -6.34
CA PRO A 405 8.00 -10.37 -6.33
C PRO A 405 8.42 -11.83 -6.49
N VAL A 406 9.60 -12.02 -7.05
CA VAL A 406 10.18 -13.33 -7.33
C VAL A 406 11.59 -13.36 -6.76
N ASP A 407 11.79 -14.21 -5.75
CA ASP A 407 13.13 -14.52 -5.25
C ASP A 407 13.86 -15.46 -6.22
N TYR A 408 15.13 -15.16 -6.47
CA TYR A 408 16.01 -16.05 -7.23
C TYR A 408 16.37 -17.28 -6.38
N GLY A 409 16.23 -18.45 -6.99
CA GLY A 409 16.77 -19.69 -6.43
C GLY A 409 18.28 -19.79 -6.65
N LYS A 410 18.96 -20.64 -5.88
CA LYS A 410 20.36 -21.01 -6.12
C LYS A 410 20.44 -22.46 -6.60
N LYS A 411 21.02 -22.71 -7.78
CA LYS A 411 21.33 -24.05 -8.29
C LYS A 411 22.79 -24.12 -8.71
N ASP A 412 23.54 -25.04 -8.12
CA ASP A 412 24.98 -25.21 -8.35
C ASP A 412 25.78 -23.90 -8.19
N GLY A 413 25.37 -23.07 -7.22
CA GLY A 413 25.99 -21.76 -6.93
C GLY A 413 25.56 -20.61 -7.83
N LYS A 414 24.71 -20.85 -8.84
CA LYS A 414 24.18 -19.80 -9.75
C LYS A 414 22.76 -19.41 -9.41
N LEU A 415 22.42 -18.14 -9.62
CA LEU A 415 21.05 -17.64 -9.52
C LEU A 415 20.19 -18.24 -10.65
N VAL A 416 18.97 -18.65 -10.29
CA VAL A 416 17.96 -19.21 -11.19
C VAL A 416 16.65 -18.46 -10.99
N ASP A 417 16.07 -17.96 -12.08
CA ASP A 417 14.74 -17.35 -12.11
C ASP A 417 13.66 -18.44 -12.12
N PRO A 418 12.83 -18.57 -11.06
CA PRO A 418 11.75 -19.56 -11.04
C PRO A 418 10.53 -19.14 -11.89
N GLY A 419 10.53 -17.92 -12.45
CA GLY A 419 9.44 -17.36 -13.24
C GLY A 419 8.45 -16.52 -12.43
N HIS A 420 7.57 -15.82 -13.14
CA HIS A 420 6.55 -14.98 -12.54
C HIS A 420 5.55 -15.81 -11.72
N LYS A 421 5.17 -15.27 -10.56
CA LYS A 421 4.04 -15.77 -9.76
C LYS A 421 2.84 -14.88 -10.04
N GLU A 422 1.67 -15.47 -10.28
CA GLU A 422 0.48 -14.66 -10.58
C GLU A 422 -0.10 -14.01 -9.32
N TYR A 423 -0.01 -14.69 -8.18
CA TYR A 423 -0.90 -14.45 -7.06
C TYR A 423 -0.30 -14.86 -5.71
N LEU A 424 -0.71 -14.15 -4.65
CA LEU A 424 -0.52 -14.49 -3.25
C LEU A 424 -1.84 -14.30 -2.49
N PHE A 425 -2.23 -15.24 -1.63
CA PHE A 425 -3.46 -15.17 -0.83
C PHE A 425 -3.46 -14.00 0.17
N THR A 426 -2.28 -13.50 0.51
CA THR A 426 -2.12 -12.32 1.37
C THR A 426 -2.38 -11.00 0.64
N LEU A 427 -2.61 -11.02 -0.68
CA LEU A 427 -2.98 -9.83 -1.44
C LEU A 427 -4.28 -9.22 -0.89
N GLY A 428 -4.29 -7.92 -0.64
CA GLY A 428 -5.49 -7.23 -0.18
C GLY A 428 -5.90 -7.50 1.28
N THR A 429 -4.95 -7.87 2.13
CA THR A 429 -5.23 -8.25 3.54
C THR A 429 -4.77 -7.15 4.51
N VAL A 430 -3.48 -7.14 4.81
CA VAL A 430 -2.74 -6.13 5.58
C VAL A 430 -1.58 -5.61 4.73
N PRO A 431 -1.02 -4.45 5.06
CA PRO A 431 0.26 -4.03 4.50
C PRO A 431 1.34 -5.07 4.77
N ARG A 432 2.13 -5.39 3.75
CA ARG A 432 3.19 -6.43 3.82
C ARG A 432 4.38 -6.15 2.91
N SER A 433 4.38 -5.08 2.10
CA SER A 433 5.55 -4.72 1.29
C SER A 433 6.44 -3.72 2.05
N HIS A 434 7.61 -3.45 1.49
CA HIS A 434 8.43 -2.31 1.87
C HIS A 434 8.14 -1.16 0.90
N LYS A 435 7.19 -0.29 1.28
CA LYS A 435 6.73 0.91 0.55
C LYS A 435 5.95 0.69 -0.75
N CYS A 436 6.21 -0.38 -1.49
CA CYS A 436 5.60 -0.65 -2.80
C CYS A 436 4.11 -1.05 -2.72
N VAL A 437 3.44 -1.12 -3.87
CA VAL A 437 2.05 -1.59 -4.01
C VAL A 437 2.05 -2.85 -4.86
N ARG A 438 1.92 -4.00 -4.19
CA ARG A 438 1.87 -5.33 -4.81
C ARG A 438 0.49 -5.62 -5.39
N ASN A 439 0.48 -6.28 -6.55
CA ASN A 439 -0.69 -6.62 -7.34
C ASN A 439 -0.63 -8.08 -7.81
N TYR A 440 -1.75 -8.62 -8.28
CA TYR A 440 -1.73 -9.73 -9.23
C TYR A 440 -0.76 -9.39 -10.38
N THR A 441 0.08 -10.34 -10.79
CA THR A 441 1.10 -10.04 -11.81
C THR A 441 0.46 -9.68 -13.15
N SER A 442 -0.63 -10.33 -13.54
CA SER A 442 -1.39 -9.93 -14.72
C SER A 442 -2.02 -8.53 -14.62
N HIS A 443 -2.44 -8.10 -13.43
CA HIS A 443 -2.94 -6.74 -13.23
C HIS A 443 -1.82 -5.71 -13.33
N ALA A 444 -0.64 -6.03 -12.78
CA ALA A 444 0.55 -5.19 -12.93
C ALA A 444 1.00 -5.08 -14.39
N GLU A 445 0.96 -6.17 -15.15
CA GLU A 445 1.22 -6.17 -16.60
C GLU A 445 0.22 -5.30 -17.36
N PHE A 446 -1.08 -5.42 -17.05
CA PHE A 446 -2.11 -4.53 -17.58
C PHE A 446 -1.77 -3.06 -17.31
N LEU A 447 -1.46 -2.70 -16.06
CA LEU A 447 -1.08 -1.34 -15.69
C LEU A 447 0.18 -0.87 -16.41
N TYR A 448 1.22 -1.71 -16.49
CA TYR A 448 2.46 -1.41 -17.19
C TYR A 448 2.20 -1.07 -18.67
N ASN A 449 1.32 -1.82 -19.33
CA ASN A 449 0.96 -1.57 -20.73
C ASN A 449 0.03 -0.37 -20.89
N TRP A 450 -0.91 -0.17 -19.95
CA TRP A 450 -1.93 0.87 -20.00
C TRP A 450 -1.38 2.27 -19.66
N VAL A 451 -0.49 2.37 -18.67
CA VAL A 451 0.06 3.66 -18.17
C VAL A 451 0.87 4.37 -19.24
N LYS A 452 0.51 5.63 -19.49
CA LYS A 452 1.20 6.59 -20.36
C LYS A 452 1.85 7.68 -19.51
N ILE A 453 3.18 7.61 -19.38
CA ILE A 453 3.99 8.62 -18.70
C ILE A 453 3.72 9.99 -19.31
N GLY A 454 3.56 11.01 -18.48
CA GLY A 454 3.16 12.37 -18.91
C GLY A 454 1.65 12.61 -18.98
N SER A 455 0.83 11.59 -18.75
CA SER A 455 -0.63 11.73 -18.66
C SER A 455 -1.26 10.89 -17.55
N SER A 456 -0.41 10.29 -16.69
CA SER A 456 -0.79 9.35 -15.66
C SER A 456 -0.34 9.78 -14.27
N ALA A 457 -1.18 9.56 -13.27
CA ALA A 457 -0.88 9.80 -11.86
C ALA A 457 -1.22 8.59 -10.99
N VAL A 458 -0.61 8.55 -9.80
CA VAL A 458 -0.94 7.63 -8.72
C VAL A 458 -1.42 8.46 -7.52
N ILE A 459 -2.59 8.13 -7.00
CA ILE A 459 -3.14 8.74 -5.78
C ILE A 459 -3.20 7.66 -4.71
N VAL A 460 -2.73 7.96 -3.50
CA VAL A 460 -2.79 7.03 -2.36
C VAL A 460 -3.66 7.63 -1.27
N ILE A 461 -4.71 6.89 -0.89
CA ILE A 461 -5.77 7.29 0.04
C ILE A 461 -5.91 6.31 1.21
N GLU A 462 -6.70 6.69 2.20
CA GLU A 462 -7.20 5.84 3.30
C GLU A 462 -8.68 6.03 3.56
#